data_AF-A0A2R8ZMS2-F1
#
_entry.id   AF-A0A2R8ZMS2-F1
#
_cell.length_a   1.000
_cell.length_b   1.000
_cell.length_c   1.000
_cell.angle_alpha   90.00
_cell.angle_beta   90.00
_cell.angle_gamma   90.00
#
_symmetry.space_group_name_H-M   'P 1'
#
loop_
_entity.id
_entity.type
_entity.pdbx_description
1 polymer ?
#
loop_
_entity_poly.entity_id
_entity_poly.type
_entity_poly.pdbx_seq_one_letter_code
_entity_poly.pdbx_strand_id
1 'polypeptide(L)'
;VLLPNVGLWALYRERQPDGTPGGSGAAVAPAAGQGSHSRQKKTFFLGDGQKLKDWHDKEAIQRDAQRVGNGEQGRPYPMTDAERVDQAYRENGFNIYVSDKISLNRSLPDIRHPNCNSKRYLETLPNTSIIIPFHNEGWSSLLRTVHSVLNRSPPELVAEIVLVDDFSDRDRIARNRKTIVCPMIDVIDHDDFRYETQAGDAMRGAFDWEMYYKRIPIPPELQKADPSDPFESPVMAGGLFAVDRKWFWELGGYDPGLEIWGGEQYEISFKVWMCGGRMEDIPCSRVGHIYRKYVPYKVPAGVSLARNLKRVAEVWMDEYAEYIYQRRPEYRHLSAGDVAVQKKLRSSLNCKSFKWFMTKIAWDLPKFYPPVEPPAAAWGEIRNVGTGLCADTKHGALGSPLRLEGCVRGRGEAAWNNVQVFTFTWREDIRPGDPQHTKKFCFDAISHTSPVTLYDCHSMKGNQLWKYRKDKTLYHPVSGSCMDCSESDHRIFMNTCNPSSLTQQWLFEHTNSTVLEKFNRN
;
A
#
# COMPACT_ATOMS: atom_id res chain seq x y z
N VAL A 1 -11.59 7.68 -10.27
CA VAL A 1 -10.62 8.47 -11.10
C VAL A 1 -9.46 7.56 -11.46
N LEU A 2 -8.68 7.84 -12.50
CA LEU A 2 -7.53 7.06 -12.96
C LEU A 2 -6.28 7.93 -12.87
N LEU A 3 -5.16 7.39 -12.36
CA LEU A 3 -3.89 8.11 -12.22
C LEU A 3 -2.70 7.17 -12.54
N PRO A 4 -1.77 7.51 -13.47
CA PRO A 4 -0.44 6.92 -13.49
C PRO A 4 0.39 7.48 -12.33
N ASN A 5 1.67 7.12 -12.27
CA ASN A 5 2.46 7.25 -11.06
C ASN A 5 2.93 8.70 -10.81
N VAL A 6 2.07 9.47 -10.16
CA VAL A 6 2.15 10.91 -9.92
C VAL A 6 2.08 11.15 -8.41
N GLY A 7 3.21 11.44 -7.77
CA GLY A 7 3.25 11.80 -6.35
C GLY A 7 3.01 13.30 -6.18
N LEU A 8 1.93 13.73 -5.53
CA LEU A 8 1.51 15.14 -5.47
C LEU A 8 2.51 16.07 -4.74
N TRP A 9 2.82 17.23 -5.36
CA TRP A 9 3.71 18.27 -4.87
C TRP A 9 3.18 19.68 -5.17
N ALA A 10 3.68 20.67 -4.42
CA ALA A 10 3.14 22.02 -4.34
C ALA A 10 4.16 22.99 -3.69
N LEU A 11 4.70 23.99 -4.41
CA LEU A 11 5.27 25.25 -3.84
C LEU A 11 5.36 26.44 -4.84
N TYR A 12 4.97 27.65 -4.39
CA TYR A 12 4.95 28.90 -5.18
C TYR A 12 6.19 29.81 -4.99
N ARG A 13 6.35 30.81 -5.87
CA ARG A 13 7.28 31.96 -5.71
C ARG A 13 6.59 33.31 -5.97
N GLU A 14 6.71 34.23 -5.01
CA GLU A 14 5.99 35.52 -4.95
C GLU A 14 6.22 36.52 -6.09
N ARG A 15 5.18 37.31 -6.39
CA ARG A 15 5.27 38.75 -6.68
C ARG A 15 4.17 39.52 -5.93
N GLN A 16 4.53 40.71 -5.44
CA GLN A 16 3.65 41.60 -4.66
C GLN A 16 2.72 42.48 -5.53
N PRO A 17 1.70 43.14 -4.93
CA PRO A 17 0.60 43.76 -5.66
C PRO A 17 0.61 45.30 -5.73
N ASP A 18 0.11 45.82 -6.85
CA ASP A 18 -0.51 47.14 -7.00
C ASP A 18 -2.00 46.91 -7.41
N GLY A 19 -3.00 47.77 -7.15
CA GLY A 19 -2.96 49.09 -6.53
C GLY A 19 -4.29 49.90 -6.60
N THR A 20 -5.46 49.28 -6.36
CA THR A 20 -6.77 49.96 -6.08
C THR A 20 -7.43 50.79 -7.24
N PRO A 21 -8.59 51.49 -7.08
CA PRO A 21 -9.95 50.88 -7.06
C PRO A 21 -11.06 51.62 -7.87
N GLY A 22 -12.24 51.01 -8.01
CA GLY A 22 -13.51 51.65 -8.47
C GLY A 22 -14.39 50.70 -9.31
N GLY A 23 -15.73 50.76 -9.34
CA GLY A 23 -16.70 51.64 -8.66
C GLY A 23 -18.13 51.05 -8.71
N SER A 24 -19.12 51.79 -8.21
CA SER A 24 -20.49 51.32 -7.89
C SER A 24 -21.53 51.33 -9.03
N GLY A 25 -22.53 50.43 -8.96
CA GLY A 25 -23.82 50.53 -9.68
C GLY A 25 -24.64 49.23 -9.53
N ALA A 26 -25.65 49.15 -8.66
CA ALA A 26 -27.04 49.63 -8.81
C ALA A 26 -27.98 48.54 -9.38
N ALA A 27 -29.11 48.30 -8.71
CA ALA A 27 -29.99 47.15 -8.94
C ALA A 27 -31.21 47.47 -9.83
N VAL A 28 -31.68 46.49 -10.60
CA VAL A 28 -32.99 46.52 -11.28
C VAL A 28 -33.65 45.14 -11.26
N ALA A 29 -34.93 45.13 -10.91
CA ALA A 29 -35.95 44.10 -11.15
C ALA A 29 -37.26 44.87 -11.50
N PRO A 30 -38.38 44.26 -11.96
CA PRO A 30 -38.69 42.83 -12.05
C PRO A 30 -39.38 42.39 -13.38
N ALA A 31 -39.72 41.10 -13.49
CA ALA A 31 -40.89 40.63 -14.24
C ALA A 31 -41.32 39.22 -13.75
N ALA A 32 -42.64 38.95 -13.72
CA ALA A 32 -43.19 37.68 -13.27
C ALA A 32 -43.45 36.70 -14.43
N GLY A 33 -43.29 35.39 -14.19
CA GLY A 33 -43.51 34.33 -15.18
C GLY A 33 -44.06 33.05 -14.53
N GLN A 34 -45.13 32.51 -15.12
CA GLN A 34 -46.02 31.48 -14.59
C GLN A 34 -45.36 30.12 -14.27
N GLY A 35 -45.97 29.40 -13.32
CA GLY A 35 -45.42 28.18 -12.71
C GLY A 35 -45.40 26.90 -13.55
N SER A 36 -44.71 25.91 -12.97
CA SER A 36 -44.69 24.51 -13.39
C SER A 36 -44.57 23.60 -12.16
N HIS A 37 -45.13 22.39 -12.24
CA HIS A 37 -45.31 21.48 -11.10
C HIS A 37 -43.99 21.03 -10.46
N SER A 38 -43.73 21.47 -9.23
CA SER A 38 -42.61 20.95 -8.43
C SER A 38 -42.96 19.60 -7.79
N ARG A 39 -42.43 18.52 -8.37
CA ARG A 39 -42.31 17.23 -7.68
C ARG A 39 -41.44 17.47 -6.43
N GLN A 40 -42.03 17.40 -5.22
CA GLN A 40 -41.32 17.73 -3.98
C GLN A 40 -40.04 16.89 -3.82
N LYS A 41 -38.87 17.49 -4.06
CA LYS A 41 -37.58 16.93 -3.64
C LYS A 41 -37.60 16.89 -2.12
N LYS A 42 -37.64 15.70 -1.51
CA LYS A 42 -37.45 15.52 -0.07
C LYS A 42 -36.06 16.05 0.32
N THR A 43 -36.01 17.24 0.90
CA THR A 43 -34.80 17.82 1.48
C THR A 43 -34.49 17.09 2.79
N PHE A 44 -33.28 16.55 2.89
CA PHE A 44 -32.77 15.95 4.13
C PHE A 44 -31.82 16.94 4.78
N PHE A 45 -32.14 17.32 6.01
CA PHE A 45 -31.33 18.20 6.84
C PHE A 45 -30.53 17.36 7.84
N LEU A 46 -29.28 17.75 8.09
CA LEU A 46 -28.59 17.41 9.35
C LEU A 46 -29.12 18.31 10.47
N GLY A 47 -28.92 17.89 11.73
CA GLY A 47 -29.44 18.61 12.91
C GLY A 47 -29.04 20.08 13.00
N ASP A 48 -27.92 20.46 12.37
CA ASP A 48 -27.36 21.82 12.36
C ASP A 48 -27.85 22.67 11.16
N GLY A 49 -28.98 22.32 10.54
CA GLY A 49 -29.57 23.07 9.41
C GLY A 49 -28.85 22.93 8.07
N GLN A 50 -27.78 22.13 8.00
CA GLN A 50 -27.04 21.87 6.77
C GLN A 50 -27.81 20.96 5.80
N LYS A 51 -27.97 21.40 4.55
CA LYS A 51 -28.64 20.64 3.48
C LYS A 51 -27.73 19.57 2.89
N LEU A 52 -28.30 18.40 2.60
CA LEU A 52 -27.63 17.31 1.91
C LEU A 52 -28.06 17.18 0.44
N LYS A 53 -27.10 16.88 -0.44
CA LYS A 53 -27.26 16.60 -1.87
C LYS A 53 -26.81 15.17 -2.20
N ASP A 54 -27.58 14.53 -3.07
CA ASP A 54 -27.15 13.34 -3.80
C ASP A 54 -26.26 13.81 -4.96
N TRP A 55 -24.99 13.42 -4.93
CA TRP A 55 -23.97 13.84 -5.90
C TRP A 55 -23.70 12.77 -6.98
N HIS A 56 -24.46 11.67 -7.01
CA HIS A 56 -24.32 10.66 -8.04
C HIS A 56 -24.96 11.13 -9.36
N ASP A 57 -24.13 11.38 -10.38
CA ASP A 57 -24.59 11.58 -11.75
C ASP A 57 -25.07 10.24 -12.34
N LYS A 58 -26.36 9.97 -12.18
CA LYS A 58 -27.01 8.73 -12.62
C LYS A 58 -27.06 8.59 -14.14
N GLU A 59 -27.05 9.70 -14.88
CA GLU A 59 -27.02 9.67 -16.35
C GLU A 59 -25.62 9.37 -16.87
N ALA A 60 -24.55 9.89 -16.23
CA ALA A 60 -23.19 9.46 -16.51
C ALA A 60 -22.97 7.99 -16.17
N ILE A 61 -23.44 7.51 -15.01
CA ILE A 61 -23.34 6.10 -14.62
C ILE A 61 -24.05 5.20 -15.64
N GLN A 62 -25.26 5.57 -16.10
CA GLN A 62 -25.99 4.80 -17.11
C GLN A 62 -25.28 4.78 -18.46
N ARG A 63 -24.71 5.92 -18.91
CA ARG A 63 -23.92 5.99 -20.15
C ARG A 63 -22.64 5.17 -20.07
N ASP A 64 -21.90 5.25 -18.95
CA ASP A 64 -20.68 4.47 -18.74
C ASP A 64 -20.96 2.97 -18.69
N ALA A 65 -22.07 2.54 -18.06
CA ALA A 65 -22.49 1.14 -18.05
C ALA A 65 -22.83 0.57 -19.44
N GLN A 66 -23.21 1.43 -20.40
CA GLN A 66 -23.51 1.05 -21.78
C GLN A 66 -22.27 1.08 -22.70
N ARG A 67 -21.10 1.51 -22.22
CA ARG A 67 -19.86 1.53 -23.02
C ARG A 67 -19.35 0.13 -23.34
N VAL A 68 -18.92 -0.04 -24.59
CA VAL A 68 -18.32 -1.26 -25.14
C VAL A 68 -16.99 -0.92 -25.82
N GLY A 69 -16.03 -1.85 -25.75
CA GLY A 69 -14.68 -1.67 -26.28
C GLY A 69 -13.61 -2.33 -25.41
N ASN A 70 -12.36 -2.31 -25.87
CA ASN A 70 -11.22 -2.86 -25.14
C ASN A 70 -10.94 -2.05 -23.86
N GLY A 71 -10.80 -2.75 -22.73
CA GLY A 71 -10.58 -2.14 -21.42
C GLY A 71 -11.80 -1.42 -20.80
N GLU A 72 -12.96 -1.42 -21.47
CA GLU A 72 -14.22 -0.90 -20.93
C GLU A 72 -14.78 -1.82 -19.83
N GLN A 73 -15.44 -1.21 -18.84
CA GLN A 73 -15.83 -1.81 -17.57
C GLN A 73 -14.61 -2.33 -16.76
N GLY A 74 -13.43 -1.75 -16.99
CA GLY A 74 -12.16 -2.13 -16.33
C GLY A 74 -11.71 -3.58 -16.56
N ARG A 75 -12.24 -4.26 -17.59
CA ARG A 75 -11.82 -5.63 -17.95
C ARG A 75 -10.38 -5.64 -18.49
N PRO A 76 -9.65 -6.77 -18.38
CA PRO A 76 -8.33 -6.91 -18.99
C PRO A 76 -8.37 -6.70 -20.50
N TYR A 77 -7.33 -6.08 -21.03
CA TYR A 77 -7.14 -5.98 -22.48
C TYR A 77 -6.89 -7.37 -23.10
N PRO A 78 -7.46 -7.70 -24.27
CA PRO A 78 -7.19 -8.95 -24.97
C PRO A 78 -5.77 -8.97 -25.57
N MET A 79 -4.79 -9.32 -24.73
CA MET A 79 -3.36 -9.33 -25.05
C MET A 79 -3.01 -10.28 -26.20
N THR A 80 -2.35 -9.76 -27.24
CA THR A 80 -1.69 -10.55 -28.28
C THR A 80 -0.17 -10.51 -28.13
N ASP A 81 0.55 -11.29 -28.92
CA ASP A 81 2.02 -11.29 -28.87
C ASP A 81 2.63 -9.94 -29.29
N ALA A 82 1.89 -9.09 -30.01
CA ALA A 82 2.30 -7.71 -30.33
C ALA A 82 2.37 -6.80 -29.08
N GLU A 83 1.54 -7.05 -28.07
CA GLU A 83 1.56 -6.31 -26.79
C GLU A 83 2.52 -6.92 -25.76
N ARG A 84 3.01 -8.15 -25.98
CA ARG A 84 3.86 -8.90 -25.03
C ARG A 84 5.36 -8.61 -25.16
N VAL A 85 5.74 -7.59 -25.92
CA VAL A 85 7.15 -7.22 -26.14
C VAL A 85 7.71 -6.37 -25.00
N ASP A 86 8.95 -6.64 -24.57
CA ASP A 86 9.62 -5.88 -23.51
C ASP A 86 9.71 -4.37 -23.81
N GLN A 87 9.79 -4.00 -25.08
CA GLN A 87 9.83 -2.61 -25.52
C GLN A 87 8.61 -1.80 -25.03
N ALA A 88 7.43 -2.43 -24.91
CA ALA A 88 6.21 -1.78 -24.45
C ALA A 88 6.30 -1.28 -22.98
N TYR A 89 7.27 -1.78 -22.20
CA TYR A 89 7.48 -1.42 -20.81
C TYR A 89 8.62 -0.41 -20.61
N ARG A 90 9.57 -0.30 -21.55
CA ARG A 90 10.87 0.38 -21.31
C ARG A 90 10.76 1.85 -20.89
N GLU A 91 9.80 2.57 -21.44
CA GLU A 91 9.61 4.00 -21.18
C GLU A 91 8.91 4.28 -19.85
N ASN A 92 8.01 3.40 -19.42
CA ASN A 92 7.02 3.69 -18.38
C ASN A 92 7.01 2.70 -17.20
N GLY A 93 7.69 1.55 -17.32
CA GLY A 93 7.56 0.43 -16.39
C GLY A 93 6.19 -0.25 -16.42
N PHE A 94 5.33 0.08 -17.38
CA PHE A 94 4.03 -0.54 -17.67
C PHE A 94 3.78 -0.54 -19.17
N ASN A 95 2.83 -1.35 -19.63
CA ASN A 95 2.56 -1.59 -21.05
C ASN A 95 1.90 -0.39 -21.75
N ILE A 96 2.71 0.46 -22.37
CA ILE A 96 2.19 1.64 -23.10
C ILE A 96 1.39 1.23 -24.35
N TYR A 97 1.75 0.12 -25.01
CA TYR A 97 1.05 -0.39 -26.20
C TYR A 97 -0.38 -0.87 -25.90
N VAL A 98 -0.67 -1.28 -24.67
CA VAL A 98 -2.02 -1.59 -24.18
C VAL A 98 -2.75 -0.31 -23.83
N SER A 99 -2.10 0.62 -23.10
CA SER A 99 -2.66 1.93 -22.78
C SER A 99 -3.17 2.63 -24.04
N ASP A 100 -2.36 2.72 -25.09
CA ASP A 100 -2.71 3.44 -26.32
C ASP A 100 -3.91 2.85 -27.06
N LYS A 101 -4.22 1.55 -26.85
CA LYS A 101 -5.37 0.85 -27.44
C LYS A 101 -6.63 0.87 -26.57
N ILE A 102 -6.56 1.45 -25.36
CA ILE A 102 -7.70 1.63 -24.45
C ILE A 102 -8.21 3.05 -24.55
N SER A 103 -9.54 3.23 -24.55
CA SER A 103 -10.22 4.53 -24.58
C SER A 103 -9.79 5.47 -23.44
N LEU A 104 -9.40 6.70 -23.76
CA LEU A 104 -9.11 7.75 -22.76
C LEU A 104 -10.30 8.02 -21.83
N ASN A 105 -11.52 7.75 -22.31
CA ASN A 105 -12.78 7.91 -21.60
C ASN A 105 -13.35 6.58 -21.06
N ARG A 106 -12.52 5.53 -20.87
CA ARG A 106 -13.03 4.21 -20.48
C ARG A 106 -13.88 4.24 -19.20
N SER A 107 -14.93 3.44 -19.20
CA SER A 107 -15.71 3.03 -18.02
C SER A 107 -14.87 2.12 -17.10
N LEU A 108 -15.22 2.14 -15.82
CA LEU A 108 -14.62 1.35 -14.76
C LEU A 108 -15.74 0.66 -13.97
N PRO A 109 -15.49 -0.51 -13.36
CA PRO A 109 -16.49 -1.20 -12.56
C PRO A 109 -16.73 -0.43 -11.25
N ASP A 110 -17.98 -0.32 -10.81
CA ASP A 110 -18.30 0.25 -9.51
C ASP A 110 -18.10 -0.80 -8.41
N ILE A 111 -16.85 -0.92 -7.92
CA ILE A 111 -16.46 -1.82 -6.84
C ILE A 111 -16.57 -1.18 -5.44
N ARG A 112 -17.30 -0.07 -5.30
CA ARG A 112 -17.55 0.55 -3.99
C ARG A 112 -18.46 -0.35 -3.14
N HIS A 113 -18.35 -0.22 -1.81
CA HIS A 113 -19.29 -0.87 -0.90
C HIS A 113 -20.74 -0.44 -1.23
N PRO A 114 -21.75 -1.33 -1.24
CA PRO A 114 -23.12 -1.00 -1.68
C PRO A 114 -23.73 0.24 -1.00
N ASN A 115 -23.43 0.45 0.28
CA ASN A 115 -23.90 1.63 1.03
C ASN A 115 -23.42 2.96 0.42
N CYS A 116 -22.30 3.00 -0.30
CA CYS A 116 -21.76 4.21 -0.92
C CYS A 116 -22.70 4.84 -1.94
N ASN A 117 -23.52 4.06 -2.65
CA ASN A 117 -24.53 4.56 -3.59
C ASN A 117 -25.73 5.22 -2.87
N SER A 118 -25.87 4.99 -1.56
CA SER A 118 -26.89 5.61 -0.71
C SER A 118 -26.36 6.80 0.10
N LYS A 119 -25.03 7.05 0.11
CA LYS A 119 -24.44 8.17 0.85
C LYS A 119 -24.83 9.50 0.19
N ARG A 120 -25.00 10.52 1.02
CA ARG A 120 -25.19 11.92 0.60
C ARG A 120 -24.20 12.82 1.31
N TYR A 121 -23.81 13.88 0.65
CA TYR A 121 -22.84 14.86 1.14
C TYR A 121 -23.49 16.23 1.24
N LEU A 122 -22.78 17.23 1.75
CA LEU A 122 -23.31 18.59 1.83
C LEU A 122 -23.67 19.13 0.43
N GLU A 123 -24.72 19.93 0.35
CA GLU A 123 -25.11 20.61 -0.91
C GLU A 123 -24.08 21.67 -1.32
N THR A 124 -23.52 22.38 -0.33
CA THR A 124 -22.41 23.31 -0.52
C THR A 124 -21.12 22.68 0.00
N LEU A 125 -20.13 22.55 -0.87
CA LEU A 125 -18.79 22.03 -0.57
C LEU A 125 -17.75 23.03 -1.14
N PRO A 126 -16.60 23.31 -0.47
CA PRO A 126 -15.58 24.36 -0.79
C PRO A 126 -15.08 24.57 -2.26
N ASN A 127 -13.80 24.30 -2.64
CA ASN A 127 -12.98 24.98 -3.69
C ASN A 127 -11.69 24.22 -4.11
N THR A 128 -11.75 22.99 -4.67
CA THR A 128 -10.52 22.20 -4.95
C THR A 128 -9.85 22.62 -6.23
N SER A 129 -8.55 22.39 -6.26
CA SER A 129 -7.88 22.09 -7.52
C SER A 129 -7.07 20.82 -7.40
N ILE A 130 -6.87 20.20 -8.55
CA ILE A 130 -6.38 18.83 -8.65
C ILE A 130 -4.99 18.92 -9.27
N ILE A 131 -3.99 18.80 -8.42
CA ILE A 131 -2.57 18.90 -8.79
C ILE A 131 -2.09 17.53 -9.26
N ILE A 132 -1.42 17.48 -10.41
CA ILE A 132 -0.95 16.24 -11.05
C ILE A 132 0.50 16.46 -11.54
N PRO A 133 1.53 16.33 -10.68
CA PRO A 133 2.92 16.43 -11.09
C PRO A 133 3.42 15.15 -11.79
N PHE A 134 3.90 15.29 -13.02
CA PHE A 134 4.36 14.17 -13.85
C PHE A 134 5.82 14.37 -14.26
N HIS A 135 6.56 13.26 -14.46
CA HIS A 135 7.91 13.28 -14.99
C HIS A 135 8.08 12.14 -16.00
N ASN A 136 8.21 12.48 -17.29
CA ASN A 136 8.34 11.52 -18.40
C ASN A 136 7.23 10.44 -18.40
N GLU A 137 5.99 10.82 -18.11
CA GLU A 137 4.84 9.91 -18.07
C GLU A 137 4.23 9.70 -19.46
N GLY A 138 3.82 8.46 -19.77
CA GLY A 138 3.23 8.09 -21.05
C GLY A 138 1.96 8.87 -21.38
N TRP A 139 1.91 9.43 -22.59
CA TRP A 139 0.89 10.37 -23.06
C TRP A 139 -0.55 9.89 -22.85
N SER A 140 -0.88 8.67 -23.25
CA SER A 140 -2.22 8.10 -23.09
C SER A 140 -2.62 7.88 -21.64
N SER A 141 -1.66 7.60 -20.76
CA SER A 141 -1.92 7.43 -19.32
C SER A 141 -2.16 8.78 -18.60
N LEU A 142 -1.39 9.82 -18.94
CA LEU A 142 -1.58 11.18 -18.43
C LEU A 142 -2.90 11.79 -18.94
N LEU A 143 -3.22 11.67 -20.23
CA LEU A 143 -4.51 12.15 -20.74
C LEU A 143 -5.69 11.43 -20.10
N ARG A 144 -5.65 10.10 -19.97
CA ARG A 144 -6.72 9.31 -19.35
C ARG A 144 -6.97 9.72 -17.90
N THR A 145 -5.96 10.27 -17.22
CA THR A 145 -6.13 10.90 -15.90
C THR A 145 -6.98 12.15 -16.00
N VAL A 146 -6.54 13.13 -16.78
CA VAL A 146 -7.21 14.43 -16.93
C VAL A 146 -8.65 14.23 -17.39
N HIS A 147 -8.86 13.36 -18.38
CA HIS A 147 -10.18 12.92 -18.83
C HIS A 147 -11.02 12.30 -17.70
N SER A 148 -10.43 11.43 -16.86
CA SER A 148 -11.17 10.82 -15.76
C SER A 148 -11.53 11.78 -14.63
N VAL A 149 -10.75 12.86 -14.44
CA VAL A 149 -11.07 13.97 -13.53
C VAL A 149 -12.19 14.81 -14.13
N LEU A 150 -12.00 15.35 -15.34
CA LEU A 150 -12.99 16.19 -16.04
C LEU A 150 -14.37 15.52 -16.17
N ASN A 151 -14.42 14.22 -16.45
CA ASN A 151 -15.67 13.49 -16.67
C ASN A 151 -16.36 12.99 -15.39
N ARG A 152 -15.67 12.93 -14.25
CA ARG A 152 -16.19 12.29 -13.01
C ARG A 152 -16.08 13.15 -11.75
N SER A 153 -15.54 14.36 -11.86
CA SER A 153 -15.62 15.41 -10.84
C SER A 153 -16.69 16.42 -11.24
N PRO A 154 -17.67 16.76 -10.37
CA PRO A 154 -18.63 17.81 -10.69
C PRO A 154 -17.91 19.14 -10.95
N PRO A 155 -18.20 19.85 -12.06
CA PRO A 155 -17.39 21.00 -12.50
C PRO A 155 -17.44 22.15 -11.49
N GLU A 156 -18.58 22.38 -10.86
CA GLU A 156 -18.74 23.34 -9.75
C GLU A 156 -17.87 23.03 -8.52
N LEU A 157 -17.32 21.81 -8.42
CA LEU A 157 -16.41 21.44 -7.34
C LEU A 157 -14.92 21.64 -7.69
N VAL A 158 -14.57 21.75 -8.97
CA VAL A 158 -13.20 21.89 -9.49
C VAL A 158 -12.95 23.36 -9.86
N ALA A 159 -12.11 24.05 -9.10
CA ALA A 159 -11.62 25.39 -9.43
C ALA A 159 -10.65 25.34 -10.62
N GLU A 160 -9.65 24.45 -10.57
CA GLU A 160 -8.73 24.22 -11.69
C GLU A 160 -8.16 22.78 -11.68
N ILE A 161 -7.61 22.34 -12.82
CA ILE A 161 -6.78 21.13 -12.92
C ILE A 161 -5.37 21.58 -13.25
N VAL A 162 -4.48 21.27 -12.33
CA VAL A 162 -3.17 21.91 -12.18
C VAL A 162 -2.15 20.85 -12.59
N LEU A 163 -1.93 20.72 -13.91
CA LEU A 163 -0.89 19.87 -14.54
C LEU A 163 0.50 20.49 -14.33
N VAL A 164 0.82 20.74 -13.07
CA VAL A 164 1.62 21.88 -12.67
C VAL A 164 2.23 21.58 -11.30
N ASP A 165 3.41 22.16 -11.13
CA ASP A 165 4.08 22.47 -9.89
C ASP A 165 3.29 23.61 -9.14
N ASP A 166 2.42 23.27 -8.16
CA ASP A 166 1.56 24.15 -7.27
C ASP A 166 0.22 24.75 -7.84
N PHE A 167 -0.96 24.87 -7.17
CA PHE A 167 -1.42 24.62 -5.78
C PHE A 167 -2.96 24.31 -5.66
N SER A 168 -3.57 24.21 -4.44
CA SER A 168 -4.99 24.56 -4.04
C SER A 168 -5.57 23.89 -2.74
N ASP A 169 -6.85 24.12 -2.35
CA ASP A 169 -7.54 23.79 -1.06
C ASP A 169 -8.89 22.96 -1.10
N ARG A 170 -8.95 21.70 -0.61
CA ARG A 170 -10.23 20.94 -0.36
C ARG A 170 -10.06 19.58 0.35
N ASP A 171 -11.08 18.86 0.86
CA ASP A 171 -12.54 19.10 0.98
C ASP A 171 -13.07 18.80 2.39
N ARG A 172 -12.95 17.55 2.84
CA ARG A 172 -13.54 16.97 4.07
C ARG A 172 -13.08 17.65 5.37
N ILE A 173 -11.94 18.30 5.25
CA ILE A 173 -11.46 19.53 5.90
C ILE A 173 -12.54 20.51 6.39
N ALA A 174 -13.66 20.67 5.69
CA ALA A 174 -14.76 21.54 6.11
C ALA A 174 -15.36 21.16 7.48
N ARG A 175 -15.30 19.88 7.88
CA ARG A 175 -15.71 19.43 9.23
C ARG A 175 -14.58 19.48 10.26
N ASN A 176 -13.36 19.13 9.84
CA ASN A 176 -12.15 19.30 10.63
C ASN A 176 -10.98 19.61 9.71
N ARG A 177 -10.54 20.87 9.73
CA ARG A 177 -9.52 21.40 8.82
C ARG A 177 -8.18 20.67 8.92
N LYS A 178 -7.91 20.03 10.06
CA LYS A 178 -6.66 19.31 10.33
C LYS A 178 -6.68 17.83 9.93
N THR A 179 -7.72 17.36 9.23
CA THR A 179 -7.80 15.98 8.72
C THR A 179 -7.28 15.90 7.28
N ILE A 180 -6.24 15.10 7.03
CA ILE A 180 -5.89 14.61 5.69
C ILE A 180 -6.77 13.40 5.35
N VAL A 181 -7.20 13.30 4.10
CA VAL A 181 -8.04 12.19 3.63
C VAL A 181 -7.46 11.50 2.40
N CYS A 182 -7.47 10.17 2.39
CA CYS A 182 -6.97 9.36 1.28
C CYS A 182 -8.12 8.55 0.65
N PRO A 183 -8.20 8.43 -0.69
CA PRO A 183 -9.10 7.47 -1.33
C PRO A 183 -8.60 6.04 -1.14
N MET A 184 -9.45 5.05 -1.39
CA MET A 184 -9.00 3.70 -1.70
C MET A 184 -8.19 3.74 -3.01
N ILE A 185 -7.00 3.15 -2.97
CA ILE A 185 -6.11 3.05 -4.12
C ILE A 185 -6.30 1.68 -4.75
N ASP A 186 -6.98 1.65 -5.88
CA ASP A 186 -7.21 0.44 -6.67
C ASP A 186 -6.04 0.16 -7.61
N VAL A 187 -5.85 -1.10 -7.98
CA VAL A 187 -4.83 -1.54 -8.93
C VAL A 187 -5.36 -1.36 -10.34
N ILE A 188 -4.54 -0.73 -11.19
CA ILE A 188 -4.58 -0.92 -12.63
C ILE A 188 -3.36 -1.75 -12.98
N ASP A 189 -3.60 -2.95 -13.51
CA ASP A 189 -2.53 -3.90 -13.85
C ASP A 189 -1.58 -3.33 -14.91
N HIS A 190 -0.28 -3.54 -14.73
CA HIS A 190 0.75 -2.95 -15.59
C HIS A 190 0.93 -3.68 -16.93
N ASP A 191 0.43 -4.91 -17.08
CA ASP A 191 0.50 -5.71 -18.30
C ASP A 191 -0.81 -5.60 -19.10
N ASP A 192 -1.99 -5.82 -18.48
CA ASP A 192 -3.30 -5.90 -19.16
C ASP A 192 -4.30 -4.75 -18.87
N PHE A 193 -3.95 -3.82 -17.97
CA PHE A 193 -4.75 -2.66 -17.59
C PHE A 193 -6.13 -2.95 -16.95
N ARG A 194 -6.42 -4.18 -16.49
CA ARG A 194 -7.63 -4.47 -15.70
C ARG A 194 -7.66 -3.63 -14.41
N TYR A 195 -8.86 -3.32 -13.94
CA TYR A 195 -9.10 -2.54 -12.73
C TYR A 195 -9.63 -3.45 -11.62
N GLU A 196 -8.91 -3.54 -10.52
CA GLU A 196 -9.25 -4.40 -9.38
C GLU A 196 -8.85 -3.76 -8.04
N THR A 197 -9.46 -4.15 -6.93
CA THR A 197 -9.01 -3.67 -5.61
C THR A 197 -7.69 -4.33 -5.22
N GLN A 198 -6.89 -3.65 -4.40
CA GLN A 198 -5.75 -4.28 -3.74
C GLN A 198 -6.22 -5.45 -2.85
N ALA A 199 -5.39 -6.50 -2.75
CA ALA A 199 -5.67 -7.62 -1.85
C ALA A 199 -6.02 -7.13 -0.43
N GLY A 200 -7.13 -7.62 0.12
CA GLY A 200 -7.66 -7.19 1.43
C GLY A 200 -8.44 -5.87 1.45
N ASP A 201 -8.60 -5.18 0.31
CA ASP A 201 -9.40 -3.94 0.16
C ASP A 201 -9.09 -2.86 1.21
N ALA A 202 -10.06 -2.51 2.07
CA ALA A 202 -9.89 -1.56 3.16
C ALA A 202 -8.91 -2.08 4.23
N MET A 203 -7.68 -1.56 4.19
CA MET A 203 -6.59 -1.89 5.12
C MET A 203 -5.92 -0.61 5.62
N ARG A 204 -5.33 -0.65 6.81
CA ARG A 204 -4.56 0.47 7.40
C ARG A 204 -3.14 0.50 6.84
N GLY A 205 -2.64 1.69 6.50
CA GLY A 205 -1.25 1.86 6.09
C GLY A 205 -0.28 1.87 7.28
N ALA A 206 0.87 1.21 7.09
CA ALA A 206 1.88 0.94 8.11
C ALA A 206 3.28 0.82 7.47
N PHE A 207 4.28 0.36 8.22
CA PHE A 207 5.63 0.10 7.74
C PHE A 207 6.30 -1.09 8.45
N ASP A 208 7.33 -1.65 7.83
CA ASP A 208 8.35 -2.44 8.54
C ASP A 208 9.50 -1.53 9.00
N TRP A 209 10.39 -2.04 9.86
CA TRP A 209 11.53 -1.27 10.39
C TRP A 209 12.70 -1.12 9.40
N GLU A 210 12.52 -1.50 8.13
CA GLU A 210 13.35 -1.02 7.01
C GLU A 210 12.73 0.20 6.31
N MET A 211 11.57 0.66 6.77
CA MET A 211 10.73 1.71 6.18
C MET A 211 10.19 1.38 4.78
N TYR A 212 9.85 0.11 4.52
CA TYR A 212 8.94 -0.22 3.42
C TYR A 212 7.48 -0.05 3.85
N TYR A 213 6.68 0.57 2.99
CA TYR A 213 5.24 0.70 3.21
C TYR A 213 4.55 -0.66 3.25
N LYS A 214 3.62 -0.82 4.19
CA LYS A 214 2.82 -2.03 4.41
C LYS A 214 1.34 -1.67 4.52
N ARG A 215 0.49 -2.64 4.21
CA ARG A 215 -0.94 -2.61 4.55
C ARG A 215 -1.19 -3.69 5.60
N ILE A 216 -1.87 -3.35 6.69
CA ILE A 216 -2.27 -4.27 7.77
C ILE A 216 -3.80 -4.27 7.93
N PRO A 217 -4.41 -5.42 8.28
CA PRO A 217 -5.87 -5.51 8.39
C PRO A 217 -6.40 -4.61 9.51
N ILE A 218 -7.60 -4.05 9.33
CA ILE A 218 -8.24 -3.20 10.34
C ILE A 218 -8.57 -4.07 11.58
N PRO A 219 -8.00 -3.79 12.77
CA PRO A 219 -8.31 -4.52 14.00
C PRO A 219 -9.82 -4.49 14.29
N PRO A 220 -10.45 -5.59 14.76
CA PRO A 220 -11.90 -5.65 14.99
C PRO A 220 -12.44 -4.50 15.85
N GLU A 221 -11.69 -4.08 16.86
CA GLU A 221 -12.02 -2.94 17.75
C GLU A 221 -12.02 -1.55 17.07
N LEU A 222 -11.43 -1.44 15.87
CA LEU A 222 -11.41 -0.20 15.08
C LEU A 222 -12.38 -0.20 13.88
N GLN A 223 -12.97 -1.36 13.56
CA GLN A 223 -13.92 -1.50 12.46
C GLN A 223 -15.17 -0.65 12.72
N LYS A 224 -15.66 0.02 11.68
CA LYS A 224 -16.87 0.86 11.76
C LYS A 224 -18.12 0.00 11.61
N ALA A 225 -19.22 0.42 12.25
CA ALA A 225 -20.50 -0.27 12.16
C ALA A 225 -21.06 -0.29 10.73
N ASP A 226 -20.83 0.77 9.96
CA ASP A 226 -20.94 0.76 8.50
C ASP A 226 -19.54 0.65 7.90
N PRO A 227 -19.16 -0.44 7.21
CA PRO A 227 -17.83 -0.62 6.63
C PRO A 227 -17.53 0.36 5.48
N SER A 228 -18.52 1.12 5.01
CA SER A 228 -18.31 2.21 4.06
C SER A 228 -17.94 3.56 4.70
N ASP A 229 -18.01 3.68 6.02
CA ASP A 229 -17.62 4.89 6.72
C ASP A 229 -16.07 5.04 6.82
N PRO A 230 -15.55 6.27 6.79
CA PRO A 230 -14.12 6.53 6.92
C PRO A 230 -13.48 5.95 8.18
N PHE A 231 -12.25 5.45 8.03
CA PHE A 231 -11.46 4.85 9.11
C PHE A 231 -10.09 5.51 9.23
N GLU A 232 -9.50 5.45 10.43
CA GLU A 232 -8.21 6.07 10.71
C GLU A 232 -7.06 5.23 10.16
N SER A 233 -6.09 5.87 9.50
CA SER A 233 -4.91 5.22 8.91
C SER A 233 -3.62 5.81 9.49
N PRO A 234 -2.71 5.00 10.07
CA PRO A 234 -1.47 5.53 10.66
C PRO A 234 -0.54 6.23 9.66
N VAL A 235 -0.44 5.68 8.45
CA VAL A 235 0.44 6.16 7.38
C VAL A 235 -0.28 6.10 6.04
N MET A 236 -0.23 7.16 5.24
CA MET A 236 -0.75 7.15 3.87
C MET A 236 0.20 6.42 2.90
N ALA A 237 -0.31 5.94 1.77
CA ALA A 237 0.54 5.40 0.70
C ALA A 237 1.44 6.46 0.03
N GLY A 238 1.07 7.75 0.11
CA GLY A 238 1.83 8.89 -0.42
C GLY A 238 1.14 9.60 -1.56
N GLY A 239 1.04 8.98 -2.73
CA GLY A 239 0.69 9.68 -3.98
C GLY A 239 -0.74 10.21 -4.10
N LEU A 240 -1.69 9.79 -3.24
CA LEU A 240 -3.11 10.13 -3.37
C LEU A 240 -3.71 10.56 -2.01
N PHE A 241 -3.92 11.86 -1.83
CA PHE A 241 -4.58 12.42 -0.65
C PHE A 241 -5.16 13.82 -0.95
N ALA A 242 -5.98 14.33 -0.04
CA ALA A 242 -6.43 15.73 -0.01
C ALA A 242 -6.22 16.33 1.39
N VAL A 243 -5.75 17.59 1.43
CA VAL A 243 -5.37 18.34 2.65
C VAL A 243 -5.84 19.79 2.54
N ASP A 244 -6.13 20.43 3.68
CA ASP A 244 -6.38 21.88 3.70
C ASP A 244 -5.11 22.62 3.35
N ARG A 245 -5.18 23.56 2.41
CA ARG A 245 -4.02 24.31 1.92
C ARG A 245 -3.30 25.09 3.02
N LYS A 246 -4.06 25.71 3.95
CA LYS A 246 -3.49 26.40 5.11
C LYS A 246 -2.88 25.41 6.10
N TRP A 247 -3.52 24.27 6.34
CA TRP A 247 -2.99 23.22 7.22
C TRP A 247 -1.71 22.60 6.67
N PHE A 248 -1.62 22.39 5.36
CA PHE A 248 -0.40 21.94 4.70
C PHE A 248 0.76 22.91 4.97
N TRP A 249 0.55 24.23 4.82
CA TRP A 249 1.58 25.22 5.17
C TRP A 249 1.82 25.40 6.67
N GLU A 250 0.82 25.24 7.52
CA GLU A 250 1.01 25.19 8.98
C GLU A 250 1.87 23.99 9.38
N LEU A 251 1.77 22.86 8.70
CA LEU A 251 2.67 21.70 8.85
C LEU A 251 4.04 21.90 8.19
N GLY A 252 4.29 23.05 7.55
CA GLY A 252 5.51 23.37 6.82
C GLY A 252 5.67 22.61 5.50
N GLY A 253 4.57 22.10 4.92
CA GLY A 253 4.56 21.26 3.74
C GLY A 253 5.35 19.96 3.95
N TYR A 254 6.16 19.61 2.96
CA TYR A 254 7.18 18.56 3.06
C TYR A 254 8.57 19.15 3.36
N ASP A 255 9.48 18.35 3.92
CA ASP A 255 10.88 18.74 4.07
C ASP A 255 11.56 18.92 2.69
N PRO A 256 12.00 20.13 2.29
CA PRO A 256 12.64 20.38 1.00
C PRO A 256 14.04 19.76 0.88
N GLY A 257 14.55 19.15 1.96
CA GLY A 257 15.75 18.30 1.92
C GLY A 257 15.48 16.85 1.53
N LEU A 258 14.22 16.46 1.26
CA LEU A 258 13.87 15.18 0.66
C LEU A 258 14.15 15.22 -0.85
N GLU A 259 14.88 14.20 -1.32
CA GLU A 259 15.21 13.99 -2.72
C GLU A 259 14.11 13.17 -3.44
N ILE A 260 14.21 13.10 -4.77
CA ILE A 260 13.30 12.48 -5.78
C ILE A 260 12.15 11.58 -5.30
N TRP A 261 12.38 10.56 -4.47
CA TRP A 261 11.36 9.60 -4.09
C TRP A 261 11.56 8.96 -2.71
N GLY A 262 10.48 8.88 -1.95
CA GLY A 262 10.33 8.08 -0.73
C GLY A 262 10.80 8.80 0.53
N GLY A 263 9.96 8.78 1.57
CA GLY A 263 10.15 9.49 2.84
C GLY A 263 9.03 10.48 3.13
N GLU A 264 8.55 11.18 2.10
CA GLU A 264 7.50 12.20 2.15
C GLU A 264 6.20 11.68 2.75
N GLN A 265 5.79 10.46 2.41
CA GLN A 265 4.57 9.82 2.91
C GLN A 265 4.65 9.53 4.42
N TYR A 266 5.84 9.21 4.92
CA TYR A 266 6.07 9.03 6.35
C TYR A 266 6.10 10.36 7.07
N GLU A 267 6.82 11.34 6.52
CA GLU A 267 6.96 12.67 7.10
C GLU A 267 5.61 13.34 7.32
N ILE A 268 4.77 13.41 6.28
CA ILE A 268 3.45 14.06 6.39
C ILE A 268 2.51 13.26 7.31
N SER A 269 2.60 11.93 7.33
CA SER A 269 1.81 11.10 8.23
C SER A 269 2.15 11.35 9.70
N PHE A 270 3.44 11.44 10.01
CA PHE A 270 3.92 11.72 11.37
C PHE A 270 3.58 13.17 11.78
N LYS A 271 3.82 14.16 10.90
CA LYS A 271 3.40 15.56 11.06
C LYS A 271 1.92 15.67 11.43
N VAL A 272 1.03 15.11 10.60
CA VAL A 272 -0.42 15.19 10.80
C VAL A 272 -0.84 14.64 12.15
N TRP A 273 -0.43 13.40 12.49
CA TRP A 273 -0.86 12.78 13.74
C TRP A 273 -0.22 13.44 14.98
N MET A 274 1.09 13.68 14.96
CA MET A 274 1.81 14.17 16.13
C MET A 274 1.50 15.65 16.42
N CYS A 275 1.22 16.46 15.39
CA CYS A 275 0.97 17.91 15.52
C CYS A 275 -0.52 18.28 15.60
N GLY A 276 -1.40 17.33 15.91
CA GLY A 276 -2.81 17.58 16.27
C GLY A 276 -3.82 17.56 15.12
N GLY A 277 -3.47 16.95 14.00
CA GLY A 277 -4.38 16.56 12.92
C GLY A 277 -4.78 15.08 12.98
N ARG A 278 -5.38 14.59 11.88
CA ARG A 278 -5.86 13.21 11.71
C ARG A 278 -5.65 12.74 10.27
N MET A 279 -5.54 11.44 10.06
CA MET A 279 -5.45 10.82 8.72
C MET A 279 -6.55 9.78 8.57
N GLU A 280 -7.37 9.89 7.54
CA GLU A 280 -8.53 9.01 7.35
C GLU A 280 -8.69 8.54 5.90
N ASP A 281 -8.85 7.22 5.75
CA ASP A 281 -9.08 6.58 4.47
C ASP A 281 -10.60 6.50 4.18
N ILE A 282 -11.01 6.73 2.93
CA ILE A 282 -12.41 6.92 2.54
C ILE A 282 -12.91 5.77 1.62
N PRO A 283 -13.61 4.74 2.14
CA PRO A 283 -14.06 3.59 1.32
C PRO A 283 -14.91 3.96 0.09
N CYS A 284 -15.70 5.05 0.18
CA CYS A 284 -16.55 5.51 -0.92
C CYS A 284 -15.85 6.38 -1.97
N SER A 285 -14.58 6.76 -1.76
CA SER A 285 -13.75 7.46 -2.75
C SER A 285 -12.69 6.49 -3.27
N ARG A 286 -12.72 6.16 -4.56
CA ARG A 286 -11.83 5.15 -5.15
C ARG A 286 -11.12 5.67 -6.40
N VAL A 287 -9.83 5.36 -6.49
CA VAL A 287 -8.92 5.86 -7.52
C VAL A 287 -7.98 4.74 -7.96
N GLY A 288 -8.01 4.40 -9.25
CA GLY A 288 -7.11 3.38 -9.81
C GLY A 288 -5.73 3.96 -10.10
N HIS A 289 -4.69 3.22 -9.69
CA HIS A 289 -3.28 3.56 -9.83
C HIS A 289 -2.51 2.46 -10.57
N ILE A 290 -1.63 2.85 -11.50
CA ILE A 290 -0.75 1.91 -12.21
C ILE A 290 0.51 1.66 -11.39
N TYR A 291 0.58 0.50 -10.75
CA TYR A 291 1.78 0.02 -10.06
C TYR A 291 2.81 -0.44 -11.12
N ARG A 292 3.88 0.34 -11.33
CA ARG A 292 4.92 0.00 -12.32
C ARG A 292 5.62 -1.34 -11.97
N LYS A 293 5.91 -2.14 -12.99
CA LYS A 293 6.71 -3.38 -12.95
C LYS A 293 8.16 -3.12 -12.54
N TYR A 294 8.70 -1.96 -12.91
CA TYR A 294 10.00 -1.42 -12.49
C TYR A 294 10.02 0.11 -12.64
N VAL A 295 11.04 0.77 -12.06
CA VAL A 295 11.25 2.21 -12.21
C VAL A 295 11.98 2.48 -13.54
N PRO A 296 11.39 3.22 -14.50
CA PRO A 296 12.00 3.43 -15.82
C PRO A 296 12.97 4.61 -15.86
N TYR A 297 12.81 5.59 -14.97
CA TYR A 297 13.62 6.81 -14.93
C TYR A 297 14.95 6.59 -14.20
N LYS A 298 15.97 7.36 -14.60
CA LYS A 298 17.28 7.34 -13.96
C LYS A 298 17.29 8.24 -12.74
N VAL A 299 17.75 7.71 -11.60
CA VAL A 299 18.06 8.49 -10.40
C VAL A 299 19.48 9.07 -10.54
N PRO A 300 19.71 10.38 -10.33
CA PRO A 300 21.04 10.98 -10.37
C PRO A 300 22.01 10.38 -9.35
N ALA A 301 23.31 10.37 -9.68
CA ALA A 301 24.33 9.89 -8.77
C ALA A 301 24.37 10.73 -7.47
N GLY A 302 24.42 10.05 -6.32
CA GLY A 302 24.42 10.68 -4.99
C GLY A 302 23.04 10.83 -4.34
N VAL A 303 21.95 10.69 -5.10
CA VAL A 303 20.58 10.64 -4.53
C VAL A 303 20.34 9.29 -3.85
N SER A 304 19.75 9.29 -2.66
CA SER A 304 19.50 8.05 -1.91
C SER A 304 18.25 8.10 -1.04
N LEU A 305 17.37 7.11 -1.23
CA LEU A 305 16.25 6.81 -0.33
C LEU A 305 16.70 6.70 1.14
N ALA A 306 17.92 6.19 1.38
CA ALA A 306 18.47 6.09 2.74
C ALA A 306 18.67 7.47 3.39
N ARG A 307 19.04 8.50 2.61
CA ARG A 307 19.17 9.88 3.09
C ARG A 307 17.80 10.43 3.50
N ASN A 308 16.80 10.29 2.62
CA ASN A 308 15.43 10.73 2.90
C ASN A 308 14.87 10.07 4.16
N LEU A 309 14.94 8.74 4.23
CA LEU A 309 14.46 7.97 5.38
C LEU A 309 15.21 8.35 6.67
N LYS A 310 16.52 8.60 6.60
CA LYS A 310 17.29 9.09 7.75
C LYS A 310 16.83 10.48 8.19
N ARG A 311 16.56 11.42 7.27
CA ARG A 311 16.02 12.76 7.61
C ARG A 311 14.70 12.64 8.37
N VAL A 312 13.77 11.81 7.87
CA VAL A 312 12.48 11.58 8.55
C VAL A 312 12.68 10.95 9.92
N ALA A 313 13.55 9.93 10.03
CA ALA A 313 13.83 9.25 11.29
C ALA A 313 14.44 10.20 12.34
N GLU A 314 15.47 10.96 11.97
CA GLU A 314 16.17 11.91 12.84
C GLU A 314 15.29 13.07 13.34
N VAL A 315 14.26 13.47 12.57
CA VAL A 315 13.36 14.57 12.94
C VAL A 315 12.13 14.08 13.68
N TRP A 316 11.53 12.95 13.28
CA TRP A 316 10.18 12.57 13.69
C TRP A 316 10.09 11.27 14.52
N MET A 317 11.09 10.38 14.49
CA MET A 317 10.95 9.02 15.06
C MET A 317 11.51 8.83 16.47
N ASP A 318 12.11 9.87 17.06
CA ASP A 318 12.68 9.85 18.43
C ASP A 318 13.57 8.61 18.67
N GLU A 319 13.40 7.91 19.79
CA GLU A 319 14.17 6.70 20.14
C GLU A 319 13.94 5.53 19.17
N TYR A 320 12.89 5.57 18.34
CA TYR A 320 12.55 4.47 17.43
C TYR A 320 13.37 4.48 16.13
N ALA A 321 14.08 5.57 15.81
CA ALA A 321 15.03 5.61 14.70
C ALA A 321 16.12 4.52 14.83
N GLU A 322 16.49 4.17 16.06
CA GLU A 322 17.47 3.13 16.40
C GLU A 322 17.07 1.74 15.87
N TYR A 323 15.77 1.41 15.80
CA TYR A 323 15.31 0.13 15.26
C TYR A 323 15.48 0.01 13.74
N ILE A 324 15.59 1.13 13.03
CA ILE A 324 16.01 1.17 11.62
C ILE A 324 17.52 0.94 11.55
N TYR A 325 18.29 1.63 12.39
CA TYR A 325 19.76 1.56 12.42
C TYR A 325 20.32 0.20 12.87
N GLN A 326 19.50 -0.63 13.51
CA GLN A 326 19.82 -2.03 13.81
C GLN A 326 19.67 -2.95 12.58
N ARG A 327 18.78 -2.61 11.64
CA ARG A 327 18.52 -3.36 10.40
C ARG A 327 19.32 -2.83 9.20
N ARG A 328 19.68 -1.56 9.24
CA ARG A 328 20.50 -0.85 8.24
C ARG A 328 21.63 -0.09 8.93
N PRO A 329 22.69 -0.78 9.40
CA PRO A 329 23.80 -0.16 10.16
C PRO A 329 24.51 0.97 9.41
N GLU A 330 24.50 0.96 8.07
CA GLU A 330 25.05 1.99 7.21
C GLU A 330 24.36 3.36 7.40
N TYR A 331 23.09 3.39 7.86
CA TYR A 331 22.37 4.63 8.17
C TYR A 331 22.94 5.37 9.38
N ARG A 332 23.78 4.75 10.21
CA ARG A 332 24.43 5.43 11.35
C ARG A 332 25.45 6.47 10.90
N HIS A 333 26.25 6.11 9.90
CA HIS A 333 27.35 6.94 9.38
C HIS A 333 26.96 7.77 8.15
N LEU A 334 25.79 7.50 7.56
CA LEU A 334 25.21 8.30 6.49
C LEU A 334 24.85 9.71 6.98
N SER A 335 25.28 10.75 6.27
CA SER A 335 24.84 12.12 6.56
C SER A 335 23.38 12.33 6.14
N ALA A 336 22.56 12.88 7.05
CA ALA A 336 21.20 13.33 6.74
C ALA A 336 21.18 14.70 6.03
N GLY A 337 22.31 15.42 5.97
CA GLY A 337 22.35 16.86 5.72
C GLY A 337 21.81 17.67 6.91
N ASP A 338 21.57 18.96 6.73
CA ASP A 338 21.01 19.79 7.80
C ASP A 338 19.52 19.49 8.03
N VAL A 339 19.17 19.19 9.27
CA VAL A 339 17.80 18.93 9.76
C VAL A 339 17.37 19.90 10.87
N ALA A 340 18.18 20.93 11.18
CA ALA A 340 17.90 21.89 12.26
C ALA A 340 16.60 22.67 12.02
N VAL A 341 16.34 23.07 10.77
CA VAL A 341 15.09 23.74 10.36
C VAL A 341 13.87 22.86 10.65
N GLN A 342 13.93 21.56 10.32
CA GLN A 342 12.83 20.62 10.54
C GLN A 342 12.63 20.28 12.02
N LYS A 343 13.72 20.13 12.79
CA LYS A 343 13.63 19.97 14.25
C LYS A 343 12.99 21.19 14.91
N LYS A 344 13.35 22.42 14.47
CA LYS A 344 12.72 23.67 14.93
C LYS A 344 11.23 23.74 14.56
N LEU A 345 10.85 23.34 13.34
CA LEU A 345 9.45 23.27 12.91
C LEU A 345 8.63 22.36 13.84
N ARG A 346 9.09 21.12 14.07
CA ARG A 346 8.45 20.16 14.98
C ARG A 346 8.27 20.72 16.39
N SER A 347 9.28 21.40 16.94
CA SER A 347 9.17 22.07 18.24
C SER A 347 8.15 23.21 18.22
N SER A 348 8.16 24.05 17.19
CA SER A 348 7.26 25.22 17.09
C SER A 348 5.77 24.84 16.99
N LEU A 349 5.49 23.66 16.41
CA LEU A 349 4.14 23.09 16.31
C LEU A 349 3.69 22.34 17.58
N ASN A 350 4.53 22.27 18.62
CA ASN A 350 4.24 21.58 19.89
C ASN A 350 3.78 20.12 19.68
N CYS A 351 4.40 19.43 18.72
CA CYS A 351 4.01 18.06 18.35
C CYS A 351 4.32 17.06 19.47
N LYS A 352 3.51 16.00 19.54
CA LYS A 352 3.68 14.86 20.46
C LYS A 352 4.93 14.04 20.10
N SER A 353 5.33 13.15 21.01
CA SER A 353 6.44 12.21 20.75
C SER A 353 6.02 11.08 19.80
N PHE A 354 7.01 10.45 19.15
CA PHE A 354 6.79 9.28 18.31
C PHE A 354 6.29 8.08 19.13
N LYS A 355 6.73 7.98 20.39
CA LYS A 355 6.17 7.02 21.35
C LYS A 355 4.66 7.16 21.51
N TRP A 356 4.12 8.38 21.52
CA TRP A 356 2.66 8.59 21.54
C TRP A 356 2.02 8.09 20.23
N PHE A 357 2.61 8.39 19.07
CA PHE A 357 2.12 7.90 17.77
C PHE A 357 2.09 6.36 17.73
N MET A 358 3.19 5.70 18.09
CA MET A 358 3.28 4.24 18.16
C MET A 358 2.34 3.61 19.20
N THR A 359 2.03 4.30 20.31
CA THR A 359 1.18 3.75 21.37
C THR A 359 -0.31 4.02 21.17
N LYS A 360 -0.68 5.06 20.42
CA LYS A 360 -2.08 5.51 20.28
C LYS A 360 -2.64 5.40 18.87
N ILE A 361 -1.81 5.58 17.84
CA ILE A 361 -2.24 5.59 16.43
C ILE A 361 -1.83 4.29 15.73
N ALA A 362 -0.55 3.91 15.82
CA ALA A 362 0.05 2.74 15.17
C ALA A 362 0.29 1.55 16.12
N TRP A 363 -0.56 1.41 17.14
CA TRP A 363 -0.41 0.41 18.22
C TRP A 363 -0.54 -1.05 17.74
N ASP A 364 -1.15 -1.25 16.58
CA ASP A 364 -1.31 -2.51 15.87
C ASP A 364 -0.13 -2.86 14.96
N LEU A 365 0.70 -1.89 14.55
CA LEU A 365 1.88 -2.12 13.72
C LEU A 365 2.87 -3.11 14.36
N PRO A 366 3.26 -2.99 15.65
CA PRO A 366 4.15 -3.94 16.30
C PRO A 366 3.65 -5.39 16.35
N LYS A 367 2.35 -5.65 16.15
CA LYS A 367 1.82 -7.02 16.05
C LYS A 367 2.32 -7.74 14.79
N PHE A 368 2.56 -6.98 13.71
CA PHE A 368 3.02 -7.49 12.42
C PHE A 368 4.50 -7.19 12.16
N TYR A 369 5.01 -6.07 12.67
CA TYR A 369 6.39 -5.62 12.50
C TYR A 369 6.92 -5.12 13.85
N PRO A 370 7.26 -6.04 14.79
CA PRO A 370 7.76 -5.66 16.10
C PRO A 370 9.14 -4.98 15.99
N PRO A 371 9.41 -3.92 16.78
CA PRO A 371 10.71 -3.22 16.76
C PRO A 371 11.90 -4.16 17.01
N VAL A 372 11.73 -5.08 17.97
CA VAL A 372 12.62 -6.21 18.23
C VAL A 372 11.86 -7.48 17.94
N GLU A 373 12.35 -8.30 17.01
CA GLU A 373 11.67 -9.53 16.61
C GLU A 373 11.84 -10.63 17.67
N PRO A 374 10.78 -11.37 18.04
CA PRO A 374 10.93 -12.54 18.91
C PRO A 374 11.84 -13.61 18.29
N PRO A 375 12.50 -14.45 19.12
CA PRO A 375 13.41 -15.47 18.61
C PRO A 375 12.70 -16.53 17.76
N ALA A 376 13.43 -17.05 16.77
CA ALA A 376 12.98 -18.17 15.94
C ALA A 376 12.74 -19.45 16.74
N ALA A 377 11.85 -20.30 16.23
CA ALA A 377 11.50 -21.58 16.83
C ALA A 377 12.48 -22.70 16.46
N ALA A 378 13.03 -22.67 15.24
CA ALA A 378 14.05 -23.58 14.75
C ALA A 378 14.80 -22.96 13.56
N TRP A 379 16.05 -23.38 13.30
CA TRP A 379 16.82 -22.91 12.14
C TRP A 379 17.96 -23.86 11.76
N GLY A 380 18.58 -23.61 10.59
CA GLY A 380 19.69 -24.40 10.02
C GLY A 380 19.22 -25.34 8.91
N GLU A 381 19.92 -26.46 8.72
CA GLU A 381 19.47 -27.51 7.79
C GLU A 381 18.17 -28.21 8.26
N ILE A 382 17.29 -28.57 7.32
CA ILE A 382 16.12 -29.43 7.56
C ILE A 382 16.39 -30.80 6.92
N ARG A 383 16.78 -31.80 7.73
CA ARG A 383 17.04 -33.18 7.28
C ARG A 383 15.80 -34.06 7.41
N ASN A 384 15.53 -34.89 6.41
CA ASN A 384 14.55 -35.98 6.50
C ASN A 384 15.15 -37.20 7.23
N VAL A 385 14.40 -37.84 8.14
CA VAL A 385 14.89 -39.00 8.89
C VAL A 385 14.92 -40.26 8.02
N GLY A 386 13.93 -40.45 7.13
CA GLY A 386 13.83 -41.64 6.28
C GLY A 386 14.91 -41.73 5.22
N THR A 387 15.13 -40.64 4.47
CA THR A 387 16.10 -40.61 3.34
C THR A 387 17.49 -40.13 3.76
N GLY A 388 17.62 -39.46 4.91
CA GLY A 388 18.85 -38.80 5.34
C GLY A 388 19.22 -37.53 4.55
N LEU A 389 18.50 -37.24 3.46
CA LEU A 389 18.67 -36.07 2.60
C LEU A 389 18.13 -34.79 3.26
N CYS A 390 18.56 -33.64 2.74
CA CYS A 390 18.14 -32.33 3.25
C CYS A 390 17.17 -31.65 2.28
N ALA A 391 16.24 -30.88 2.83
CA ALA A 391 15.41 -29.98 2.04
C ALA A 391 16.30 -28.93 1.35
N ASP A 392 16.02 -28.66 0.08
CA ASP A 392 16.76 -27.70 -0.74
C ASP A 392 15.82 -26.91 -1.66
N THR A 393 16.16 -25.64 -1.88
CA THR A 393 15.54 -24.81 -2.91
C THR A 393 16.59 -24.36 -3.92
N LYS A 394 16.86 -25.20 -4.93
CA LYS A 394 17.85 -24.97 -5.99
C LYS A 394 17.69 -23.57 -6.61
N HIS A 395 18.62 -22.65 -6.31
CA HIS A 395 18.57 -21.19 -6.57
C HIS A 395 17.55 -20.35 -5.77
N GLY A 396 16.55 -20.95 -5.12
CA GLY A 396 15.63 -20.26 -4.20
C GLY A 396 14.73 -19.22 -4.88
N ALA A 397 14.33 -19.45 -6.14
CA ALA A 397 13.49 -18.55 -6.91
C ALA A 397 11.99 -18.69 -6.55
N LEU A 398 11.25 -17.58 -6.64
CA LEU A 398 9.81 -17.53 -6.40
C LEU A 398 9.06 -18.57 -7.25
N GLY A 399 8.09 -19.26 -6.65
CA GLY A 399 7.30 -20.33 -7.27
C GLY A 399 8.02 -21.69 -7.37
N SER A 400 9.30 -21.80 -7.01
CA SER A 400 10.04 -23.06 -7.09
C SER A 400 9.55 -24.07 -6.04
N PRO A 401 9.33 -25.35 -6.39
CA PRO A 401 9.04 -26.39 -5.43
C PRO A 401 10.28 -26.79 -4.63
N LEU A 402 10.07 -27.12 -3.35
CA LEU A 402 11.06 -27.66 -2.43
C LEU A 402 11.44 -29.10 -2.84
N ARG A 403 12.73 -29.44 -2.73
CA ARG A 403 13.30 -30.73 -3.16
C ARG A 403 14.15 -31.38 -2.07
N LEU A 404 14.51 -32.64 -2.28
CA LEU A 404 15.53 -33.34 -1.50
C LEU A 404 16.87 -33.39 -2.25
N GLU A 405 17.91 -32.87 -1.63
CA GLU A 405 19.29 -32.91 -2.13
C GLU A 405 20.26 -33.39 -1.04
N GLY A 406 21.49 -33.72 -1.42
CA GLY A 406 22.53 -34.11 -0.45
C GLY A 406 22.84 -32.98 0.54
N CYS A 407 22.91 -33.30 1.84
CA CYS A 407 23.13 -32.31 2.89
C CYS A 407 24.52 -31.64 2.80
N VAL A 408 24.54 -30.33 2.62
CA VAL A 408 25.75 -29.53 2.35
C VAL A 408 26.56 -29.20 3.61
N ARG A 409 25.90 -28.95 4.75
CA ARG A 409 26.54 -28.59 6.04
C ARG A 409 27.65 -27.51 5.96
N GLY A 410 27.49 -26.54 5.06
CA GLY A 410 28.50 -25.50 4.80
C GLY A 410 29.83 -25.99 4.19
N ARG A 411 29.90 -27.24 3.68
CA ARG A 411 31.11 -27.88 3.13
C ARG A 411 31.05 -28.15 1.63
N GLY A 412 29.93 -27.87 0.97
CA GLY A 412 29.77 -28.05 -0.46
C GLY A 412 30.33 -26.89 -1.27
N GLU A 413 30.77 -27.17 -2.49
CA GLU A 413 31.20 -26.15 -3.45
C GLU A 413 30.04 -25.21 -3.78
N ALA A 414 30.30 -23.90 -3.77
CA ALA A 414 29.32 -22.88 -4.13
C ALA A 414 28.80 -23.00 -5.58
N ALA A 415 29.44 -23.83 -6.40
CA ALA A 415 29.06 -24.13 -7.79
C ALA A 415 27.64 -24.71 -7.96
N TRP A 416 27.07 -25.34 -6.93
CA TRP A 416 25.80 -26.07 -7.03
C TRP A 416 24.55 -25.26 -6.69
N ASN A 417 24.69 -24.00 -6.24
CA ASN A 417 23.57 -23.08 -5.92
C ASN A 417 22.52 -23.66 -4.94
N ASN A 418 22.98 -24.50 -4.01
CA ASN A 418 22.16 -25.13 -2.98
C ASN A 418 21.70 -24.09 -1.93
N VAL A 419 20.45 -24.18 -1.50
CA VAL A 419 19.84 -23.32 -0.48
C VAL A 419 19.12 -24.23 0.53
N GLN A 420 19.89 -24.68 1.52
CA GLN A 420 19.46 -25.65 2.54
C GLN A 420 19.34 -25.04 3.95
N VAL A 421 19.67 -23.77 4.14
CA VAL A 421 19.49 -23.06 5.42
C VAL A 421 18.09 -22.48 5.45
N PHE A 422 17.31 -22.85 6.47
CA PHE A 422 15.97 -22.31 6.70
C PHE A 422 15.81 -21.83 8.14
N THR A 423 14.80 -21.00 8.36
CA THR A 423 14.37 -20.52 9.68
C THR A 423 12.86 -20.69 9.81
N PHE A 424 12.42 -21.37 10.87
CA PHE A 424 11.04 -21.39 11.34
C PHE A 424 10.84 -20.19 12.28
N THR A 425 10.24 -19.13 11.73
CA THR A 425 10.24 -17.78 12.33
C THR A 425 9.25 -17.66 13.48
N TRP A 426 9.31 -16.55 14.21
CA TRP A 426 8.33 -16.23 15.26
C TRP A 426 6.89 -16.08 14.75
N ARG A 427 6.69 -15.97 13.43
CA ARG A 427 5.38 -15.80 12.76
C ARG A 427 4.65 -17.12 12.50
N GLU A 428 5.25 -18.26 12.88
CA GLU A 428 4.79 -19.62 12.53
C GLU A 428 4.88 -19.93 11.02
N ASP A 429 5.81 -19.27 10.31
CA ASP A 429 6.17 -19.53 8.91
C ASP A 429 7.63 -20.00 8.75
N ILE A 430 7.93 -20.74 7.67
CA ILE A 430 9.27 -21.28 7.38
C ILE A 430 9.84 -20.58 6.14
N ARG A 431 11.07 -20.06 6.24
CA ARG A 431 11.72 -19.24 5.20
C ARG A 431 13.15 -19.67 4.93
N PRO A 432 13.70 -19.52 3.70
CA PRO A 432 15.13 -19.66 3.45
C PRO A 432 15.95 -18.56 4.13
N GLY A 433 17.18 -18.88 4.53
CA GLY A 433 18.12 -17.99 5.22
C GLY A 433 18.21 -18.24 6.73
N ASP A 434 19.29 -17.74 7.33
CA ASP A 434 19.49 -17.75 8.77
C ASP A 434 18.53 -16.78 9.50
N PRO A 435 18.36 -16.88 10.84
CA PRO A 435 17.39 -16.07 11.57
C PRO A 435 17.61 -14.55 11.53
N GLN A 436 18.80 -14.07 11.13
CA GLN A 436 19.09 -12.64 10.99
C GLN A 436 18.87 -12.15 9.55
N HIS A 437 19.05 -13.03 8.54
CA HIS A 437 18.97 -12.70 7.11
C HIS A 437 17.94 -13.54 6.33
N THR A 438 16.79 -13.84 6.94
CA THR A 438 15.71 -14.58 6.27
C THR A 438 15.24 -13.87 4.98
N LYS A 439 14.99 -14.63 3.92
CA LYS A 439 14.39 -14.13 2.68
C LYS A 439 12.91 -13.79 2.88
N LYS A 440 12.35 -13.00 1.95
CA LYS A 440 10.92 -12.62 1.94
C LYS A 440 10.01 -13.71 1.31
N PHE A 441 10.52 -14.94 1.15
CA PHE A 441 9.80 -16.11 0.64
C PHE A 441 9.54 -17.14 1.75
N CYS A 442 8.37 -17.76 1.72
CA CYS A 442 7.85 -18.68 2.72
C CYS A 442 7.47 -20.02 2.09
N PHE A 443 7.50 -21.10 2.87
CA PHE A 443 6.91 -22.38 2.49
C PHE A 443 5.39 -22.24 2.37
N ASP A 444 4.89 -22.45 1.16
CA ASP A 444 3.48 -22.35 0.78
C ASP A 444 2.97 -23.74 0.32
N ALA A 445 1.80 -24.15 0.82
CA ALA A 445 1.16 -25.42 0.47
C ALA A 445 -0.34 -25.24 0.20
N ILE A 446 -0.76 -25.46 -1.05
CA ILE A 446 -2.11 -25.18 -1.53
C ILE A 446 -3.11 -26.29 -1.16
N SER A 447 -2.68 -27.56 -1.14
CA SER A 447 -3.56 -28.70 -0.89
C SER A 447 -2.91 -29.77 -0.01
N HIS A 448 -3.68 -30.78 0.38
CA HIS A 448 -3.19 -31.92 1.15
C HIS A 448 -2.31 -32.89 0.33
N THR A 449 -2.13 -32.64 -0.98
CA THR A 449 -1.29 -33.43 -1.91
C THR A 449 -0.33 -32.58 -2.76
N SER A 450 -0.33 -31.25 -2.61
CA SER A 450 0.50 -30.36 -3.44
C SER A 450 1.99 -30.47 -3.08
N PRO A 451 2.91 -30.11 -3.99
CA PRO A 451 4.27 -29.76 -3.57
C PRO A 451 4.24 -28.62 -2.54
N VAL A 452 5.31 -28.49 -1.76
CA VAL A 452 5.61 -27.27 -1.00
C VAL A 452 6.42 -26.34 -1.91
N THR A 453 6.05 -25.06 -2.02
CA THR A 453 6.72 -24.08 -2.87
C THR A 453 7.24 -22.89 -2.07
N LEU A 454 8.14 -22.10 -2.65
CA LEU A 454 8.49 -20.77 -2.14
C LEU A 454 7.56 -19.70 -2.71
N TYR A 455 6.77 -19.04 -1.86
CA TYR A 455 5.89 -17.93 -2.25
C TYR A 455 6.11 -16.67 -1.38
N ASP A 456 5.59 -15.51 -1.81
CA ASP A 456 5.80 -14.23 -1.11
C ASP A 456 5.13 -14.19 0.27
N CYS A 457 5.93 -13.97 1.31
CA CYS A 457 5.47 -14.05 2.69
C CYS A 457 4.42 -13.00 3.08
N HIS A 458 3.17 -13.43 3.31
CA HIS A 458 2.06 -12.53 3.64
C HIS A 458 1.74 -12.37 5.14
N SER A 459 2.36 -13.13 6.05
CA SER A 459 2.16 -13.04 7.52
C SER A 459 0.70 -13.25 8.03
N MET A 460 -0.18 -13.88 7.24
CA MET A 460 -1.59 -14.14 7.62
C MET A 460 -1.82 -15.56 8.17
N LYS A 461 -0.75 -16.26 8.56
CA LYS A 461 -0.74 -17.70 8.86
C LYS A 461 -1.16 -18.53 7.62
N GLY A 462 -2.45 -18.81 7.42
CA GLY A 462 -2.96 -19.36 6.15
C GLY A 462 -2.23 -20.59 5.61
N ASN A 463 -2.06 -20.66 4.29
CA ASN A 463 -1.31 -21.66 3.52
C ASN A 463 0.22 -21.62 3.74
N GLN A 464 0.70 -20.73 4.63
CA GLN A 464 2.08 -20.67 5.11
C GLN A 464 2.21 -20.97 6.61
N LEU A 465 1.15 -21.49 7.25
CA LEU A 465 1.15 -21.80 8.68
C LEU A 465 1.72 -23.20 8.92
N TRP A 466 2.83 -23.28 9.63
CA TRP A 466 3.46 -24.56 9.97
C TRP A 466 3.47 -24.78 11.48
N LYS A 467 3.26 -26.03 11.91
CA LYS A 467 3.53 -26.48 13.28
C LYS A 467 4.54 -27.63 13.25
N TYR A 468 5.73 -27.38 13.79
CA TYR A 468 6.72 -28.43 14.02
C TYR A 468 6.43 -29.13 15.36
N ARG A 469 6.00 -30.39 15.30
CA ARG A 469 5.45 -31.16 16.42
C ARG A 469 6.51 -32.02 17.14
N LYS A 470 6.14 -32.57 18.31
CA LYS A 470 7.03 -33.46 19.11
C LYS A 470 7.41 -34.75 18.36
N ASP A 471 6.52 -35.24 17.51
CA ASP A 471 6.70 -36.38 16.60
C ASP A 471 7.60 -36.08 15.38
N LYS A 472 8.22 -34.89 15.33
CA LYS A 472 9.09 -34.41 14.24
C LYS A 472 8.38 -34.17 12.91
N THR A 473 7.05 -34.19 12.89
CA THR A 473 6.28 -33.81 11.69
C THR A 473 6.24 -32.30 11.52
N LEU A 474 6.26 -31.87 10.26
CA LEU A 474 5.89 -30.52 9.84
C LEU A 474 4.42 -30.55 9.40
N TYR A 475 3.54 -30.24 10.36
CA TYR A 475 2.10 -30.22 10.16
C TYR A 475 1.64 -28.88 9.57
N HIS A 476 0.80 -28.94 8.54
CA HIS A 476 0.16 -27.78 7.91
C HIS A 476 -1.33 -27.76 8.31
N PRO A 477 -1.75 -26.91 9.27
CA PRO A 477 -3.10 -26.97 9.83
C PRO A 477 -4.21 -26.67 8.82
N VAL A 478 -3.94 -25.86 7.80
CA VAL A 478 -4.94 -25.40 6.83
C VAL A 478 -5.34 -26.50 5.84
N SER A 479 -4.43 -27.41 5.49
CA SER A 479 -4.75 -28.61 4.67
C SER A 479 -5.02 -29.87 5.50
N GLY A 480 -4.81 -29.83 6.82
CA GLY A 480 -4.93 -30.99 7.71
C GLY A 480 -3.89 -32.09 7.46
N SER A 481 -2.79 -31.77 6.77
CA SER A 481 -1.80 -32.73 6.27
C SER A 481 -0.38 -32.41 6.73
N CYS A 482 0.57 -33.31 6.45
CA CYS A 482 1.96 -33.21 6.88
C CYS A 482 2.91 -33.20 5.67
N MET A 483 4.07 -32.57 5.83
CA MET A 483 5.12 -32.57 4.81
C MET A 483 5.77 -33.96 4.74
N ASP A 484 5.79 -34.54 3.55
CA ASP A 484 6.26 -35.87 3.19
C ASP A 484 7.23 -35.78 2.00
N CYS A 485 7.91 -36.87 1.65
CA CYS A 485 8.88 -36.87 0.56
C CYS A 485 8.99 -38.21 -0.16
N SER A 486 9.49 -38.16 -1.40
CA SER A 486 9.91 -39.34 -2.15
C SER A 486 11.39 -39.23 -2.50
N GLU A 487 12.16 -40.24 -2.10
CA GLU A 487 13.58 -40.37 -2.44
C GLU A 487 13.79 -40.61 -3.94
N SER A 488 12.96 -41.47 -4.56
CA SER A 488 13.10 -41.83 -5.99
C SER A 488 13.01 -40.64 -6.93
N ASP A 489 12.26 -39.62 -6.52
CA ASP A 489 11.93 -38.46 -7.36
C ASP A 489 12.58 -37.17 -6.86
N HIS A 490 13.26 -37.21 -5.71
CA HIS A 490 13.80 -36.03 -5.01
C HIS A 490 12.75 -34.94 -4.70
N ARG A 491 11.48 -35.33 -4.48
CA ARG A 491 10.35 -34.40 -4.29
C ARG A 491 9.89 -34.31 -2.84
N ILE A 492 9.48 -33.10 -2.43
CA ILE A 492 8.76 -32.85 -1.17
C ILE A 492 7.33 -32.40 -1.49
N PHE A 493 6.35 -32.98 -0.81
CA PHE A 493 4.92 -32.78 -1.04
C PHE A 493 4.11 -32.99 0.24
N MET A 494 2.85 -32.57 0.22
CA MET A 494 1.92 -32.79 1.31
C MET A 494 1.29 -34.18 1.24
N ASN A 495 1.07 -34.82 2.39
CA ASN A 495 0.41 -36.12 2.46
C ASN A 495 -0.34 -36.30 3.81
N THR A 496 -1.20 -37.32 3.90
CA THR A 496 -1.87 -37.72 5.15
C THR A 496 -0.85 -37.93 6.27
N CYS A 497 -1.05 -37.25 7.41
CA CYS A 497 -0.13 -37.30 8.54
C CYS A 497 0.01 -38.72 9.11
N ASN A 498 1.24 -39.22 9.19
CA ASN A 498 1.61 -40.47 9.85
C ASN A 498 2.84 -40.20 10.75
N PRO A 499 2.65 -40.02 12.08
CA PRO A 499 3.74 -39.78 13.03
C PRO A 499 4.83 -40.86 13.05
N SER A 500 4.51 -42.08 12.63
CA SER A 500 5.44 -43.21 12.56
C SER A 500 6.18 -43.31 11.21
N SER A 501 5.85 -42.48 10.21
CA SER A 501 6.54 -42.51 8.92
C SER A 501 7.85 -41.75 8.97
N LEU A 502 8.96 -42.41 8.69
CA LEU A 502 10.29 -41.79 8.64
C LEU A 502 10.39 -40.71 7.55
N THR A 503 9.62 -40.83 6.46
CA THR A 503 9.56 -39.83 5.37
C THR A 503 8.85 -38.54 5.78
N GLN A 504 8.07 -38.55 6.86
CA GLN A 504 7.39 -37.36 7.41
C GLN A 504 8.09 -36.80 8.67
N GLN A 505 9.19 -37.42 9.11
CA GLN A 505 9.98 -36.96 10.24
C GLN A 505 11.14 -36.08 9.76
N TRP A 506 11.17 -34.85 10.25
CA TRP A 506 12.12 -33.82 9.85
C TRP A 506 12.92 -33.33 11.06
N LEU A 507 14.21 -33.08 10.89
CA LEU A 507 15.10 -32.59 11.94
C LEU A 507 15.71 -31.27 11.51
N PHE A 508 15.42 -30.21 12.27
CA PHE A 508 16.16 -28.95 12.23
C PHE A 508 17.48 -29.09 13.00
N GLU A 509 18.53 -28.45 12.50
CA GLU A 509 19.86 -28.37 13.14
C GLU A 509 19.81 -27.72 14.53
N HIS A 510 19.04 -26.63 14.67
CA HIS A 510 18.84 -25.91 15.92
C HIS A 510 17.36 -25.70 16.22
N THR A 511 16.99 -25.78 17.51
CA THR A 511 15.59 -25.60 17.97
C THR A 511 15.51 -24.84 19.28
N ASN A 512 14.41 -24.12 19.48
CA ASN A 512 14.05 -23.45 20.72
C ASN A 512 12.76 -24.07 21.27
N SER A 513 12.89 -25.05 22.16
CA SER A 513 11.77 -25.80 22.74
C SER A 513 10.72 -24.91 23.40
N THR A 514 11.11 -23.80 24.04
CA THR A 514 10.18 -22.87 24.69
C THR A 514 9.26 -22.16 23.68
N VAL A 515 9.78 -21.82 22.49
CA VAL A 515 8.98 -21.24 21.40
C VAL A 515 8.13 -22.32 20.73
N LEU A 516 8.69 -23.50 20.46
CA LEU A 516 7.95 -24.63 19.89
C LEU A 516 6.78 -25.09 20.76
N GLU A 517 6.95 -25.12 22.09
CA GLU A 517 5.85 -25.41 23.00
C GLU A 517 4.75 -24.36 22.98
N LYS A 518 5.09 -23.08 22.74
CA LYS A 518 4.10 -22.01 22.60
C LYS A 518 3.26 -22.18 21.33
N PHE A 519 3.88 -22.52 20.20
CA PHE A 519 3.19 -22.74 18.92
C PHE A 519 2.32 -24.00 18.89
N ASN A 520 2.68 -25.01 19.68
CA ASN A 520 1.94 -26.27 19.79
C ASN A 520 0.88 -26.28 20.92
N ARG A 521 0.73 -25.20 21.69
CA ARG A 521 -0.50 -24.98 22.49
C ARG A 521 -1.64 -24.62 21.53
N ASN A 522 -2.85 -25.05 21.90
CA ASN A 522 -4.04 -25.05 21.03
C ASN A 522 -4.35 -23.66 20.46
#